data_AF-A0A7Y5W7T7-F1
#
_entry.id   AF-A0A7Y5W7T7-F1
#
_cell.length_a   1.000
_cell.length_b   1.000
_cell.length_c   1.000
_cell.angle_alpha   90.00
_cell.angle_beta   90.00
_cell.angle_gamma   90.00
#
_symmetry.space_group_name_H-M   'P 1'
#
loop_
_entity.id
_entity.type
_entity.pdbx_description
1 polymer ?
#
loop_
_entity_poly.entity_id
_entity_poly.type
_entity_poly.pdbx_seq_one_letter_code
_entity_poly.pdbx_strand_id
1 'polypeptide(L)'
;MTTRIKSDEAVERIVHELLGRGGHPSSVRDGDNLMQAGLTSQDGVEMACDLEARLGIIVPGDFNPLVHESGSRMRTLGELKAWARAQQPTTAKKGG
;
A
#
# COMPACT_ATOMS: atom_id res chain seq x y z
N MET A 1 22.98 9.92 -1.44
CA MET A 1 21.93 9.58 -2.42
C MET A 1 21.25 8.31 -1.95
N THR A 2 20.31 8.43 -1.03
CA THR A 2 19.64 7.27 -0.43
C THR A 2 18.57 6.81 -1.40
N THR A 3 18.75 5.60 -1.89
CA THR A 3 17.97 4.87 -2.89
C THR A 3 16.46 5.06 -2.73
N ARG A 4 15.81 5.68 -3.74
CA ARG A 4 14.37 5.54 -3.95
C ARG A 4 14.10 4.05 -4.18
N ILE A 5 13.72 3.34 -3.13
CA ILE A 5 12.87 2.17 -3.35
C ILE A 5 11.63 2.74 -4.06
N LYS A 6 11.32 2.23 -5.25
CA LYS A 6 10.14 2.72 -5.99
C LYS A 6 8.91 2.38 -5.15
N SER A 7 7.92 3.27 -5.05
CA SER A 7 6.73 3.06 -4.19
C SER A 7 6.13 1.67 -4.34
N ASP A 8 6.15 1.13 -5.56
CA ASP A 8 5.66 -0.20 -5.88
C ASP A 8 6.39 -1.31 -5.13
N GLU A 9 7.73 -1.28 -5.07
CA GLU A 9 8.54 -2.28 -4.35
C GLU A 9 8.30 -2.20 -2.84
N ALA A 10 8.09 -0.99 -2.30
CA ALA A 10 7.76 -0.83 -0.89
C ALA A 10 6.38 -1.42 -0.56
N VAL A 11 5.39 -1.15 -1.41
CA VAL A 11 4.03 -1.70 -1.28
C VAL A 11 4.07 -3.23 -1.37
N GLU A 12 4.78 -3.80 -2.36
CA GLU A 12 4.94 -5.26 -2.49
C GLU A 12 5.56 -5.87 -1.23
N ARG A 13 6.63 -5.26 -0.70
CA ARG A 13 7.26 -5.74 0.53
C ARG A 13 6.31 -5.74 1.71
N ILE A 14 5.57 -4.65 1.94
CA ILE A 14 4.60 -4.55 3.03
C ILE A 14 3.52 -5.64 2.88
N VAL A 15 2.96 -5.79 1.67
CA VAL A 15 1.93 -6.81 1.39
C VAL A 15 2.48 -8.22 1.65
N HIS A 16 3.69 -8.53 1.18
CA HIS A 16 4.30 -9.83 1.37
C HIS A 16 4.60 -10.12 2.84
N GLU A 17 5.03 -9.12 3.61
CA GLU A 17 5.28 -9.25 5.05
C GLU A 17 3.98 -9.52 5.83
N LEU A 18 2.90 -8.80 5.52
CA LEU A 18 1.60 -9.00 6.16
C LEU A 18 1.02 -10.39 5.83
N LEU A 19 1.08 -10.81 4.57
CA LEU A 19 0.63 -12.15 4.16
C LEU A 19 1.47 -13.26 4.80
N GLY A 20 2.79 -13.05 4.91
CA GLY A 20 3.71 -13.97 5.57
C GLY A 20 3.39 -14.17 7.05
N ARG A 21 2.95 -13.10 7.76
CA ARG A 21 2.51 -13.20 9.16
C ARG A 21 1.24 -14.04 9.30
N GLY A 22 0.32 -13.95 8.33
CA GLY A 22 -0.91 -14.75 8.31
C GLY A 22 -0.74 -16.19 7.80
N GLY A 23 0.46 -16.59 7.36
CA GLY A 23 0.70 -17.90 6.76
C GLY A 23 0.10 -18.05 5.35
N HIS A 24 -0.19 -16.94 4.68
CA HIS A 24 -0.77 -16.90 3.34
C HIS A 24 0.33 -16.90 2.26
N PRO A 25 0.02 -17.36 1.04
CA PRO A 25 0.99 -17.36 -0.06
C PRO A 25 1.48 -15.93 -0.35
N SER A 26 2.80 -15.74 -0.36
CA SER A 26 3.46 -14.45 -0.61
C SER A 26 3.46 -14.04 -2.08
N SER A 27 2.64 -14.67 -2.93
CA SER A 27 2.60 -14.43 -4.37
C SER A 27 1.28 -13.75 -4.71
N VAL A 28 1.27 -12.42 -4.75
CA VAL A 28 0.12 -11.60 -5.14
C VAL A 28 0.44 -10.83 -6.40
N ARG A 29 -0.50 -10.78 -7.33
CA ARG A 29 -0.40 -10.05 -8.60
C ARG A 29 -1.17 -8.74 -8.53
N ASP A 30 -0.87 -7.82 -9.45
CA ASP A 30 -1.50 -6.48 -9.46
C ASP A 30 -3.03 -6.48 -9.57
N GLY A 31 -3.61 -7.51 -10.19
CA GLY A 31 -5.06 -7.69 -10.31
C GLY A 31 -5.71 -8.37 -9.10
N ASP A 32 -4.93 -8.88 -8.17
CA ASP A 32 -5.45 -9.69 -7.07
C ASP A 32 -6.02 -8.81 -5.96
N ASN A 33 -7.13 -9.27 -5.39
CA ASN A 33 -7.77 -8.66 -4.24
C ASN A 33 -6.99 -9.01 -2.97
N LEU A 34 -6.50 -7.98 -2.27
CA LEU A 34 -5.62 -8.14 -1.12
C LEU A 34 -6.29 -8.87 0.06
N MET A 35 -7.59 -8.66 0.27
CA MET A 35 -8.30 -9.39 1.32
C MET A 35 -8.61 -10.84 0.92
N GLN A 36 -8.84 -11.12 -0.36
CA GLN A 36 -8.95 -12.51 -0.85
C GLN A 36 -7.60 -13.25 -0.79
N ALA A 37 -6.48 -12.52 -0.87
CA ALA A 37 -5.16 -13.08 -0.67
C ALA A 37 -4.89 -13.47 0.79
N GLY A 38 -5.69 -12.96 1.74
CA GLY A 38 -5.62 -13.30 3.16
C GLY A 38 -5.46 -12.10 4.10
N LEU A 39 -5.36 -10.86 3.58
CA LEU A 39 -5.29 -9.69 4.45
C LEU A 39 -6.64 -9.38 5.09
N THR A 40 -6.59 -8.98 6.35
CA THR A 40 -7.77 -8.62 7.14
C THR A 40 -7.88 -7.10 7.28
N SER A 41 -9.01 -6.62 7.79
CA SER A 41 -9.18 -5.20 8.09
C SER A 41 -8.18 -4.68 9.14
N GLN A 42 -7.69 -5.55 10.02
CA GLN A 42 -6.64 -5.22 11.00
C GLN A 42 -5.30 -4.99 10.30
N ASP A 43 -4.95 -5.85 9.33
CA ASP A 43 -3.75 -5.67 8.51
C ASP A 43 -3.80 -4.37 7.70
N GLY A 44 -5.00 -3.86 7.41
CA GLY A 44 -5.18 -2.55 6.75
C GLY A 44 -4.68 -1.38 7.61
N VAL A 45 -4.86 -1.45 8.93
CA VAL A 45 -4.33 -0.44 9.85
C VAL A 45 -2.81 -0.54 9.95
N GLU A 46 -2.27 -1.75 10.08
CA GLU A 46 -0.82 -1.96 10.08
C GLU A 46 -0.18 -1.50 8.77
N MET A 47 -0.81 -1.80 7.64
CA MET A 47 -0.38 -1.37 6.32
C MET A 47 -0.34 0.16 6.22
N ALA A 48 -1.34 0.86 6.74
CA ALA A 48 -1.33 2.32 6.76
C ALA A 48 -0.08 2.85 7.49
N CYS A 49 0.18 2.34 8.70
CA CYS A 49 1.37 2.72 9.46
C CYS A 49 2.68 2.39 8.73
N ASP A 50 2.80 1.22 8.11
CA ASP A 50 3.98 0.82 7.34
C ASP A 50 4.18 1.70 6.09
N LEU A 51 3.10 2.09 5.41
CA LEU A 51 3.15 3.01 4.27
C LEU A 51 3.66 4.39 4.70
N GLU A 52 3.14 4.94 5.79
CA GLU A 52 3.63 6.22 6.35
C GLU A 52 5.11 6.11 6.75
N ALA A 53 5.48 5.05 7.47
CA ALA A 53 6.85 4.85 7.96
C ALA A 53 7.87 4.64 6.84
N ARG A 54 7.52 3.89 5.77
CA ARG A 54 8.46 3.52 4.70
C ARG A 54 8.48 4.51 3.54
N LEU A 55 7.31 5.07 3.19
CA LEU A 55 7.19 5.98 2.06
C LEU A 55 7.18 7.44 2.47
N GLY A 56 7.03 7.75 3.77
CA GLY A 56 6.91 9.12 4.26
C GLY A 56 5.66 9.83 3.75
N ILE A 57 4.61 9.07 3.40
CA ILE A 57 3.31 9.61 3.01
C ILE A 57 2.44 9.83 4.24
N ILE A 58 1.33 10.55 4.09
CA ILE A 58 0.33 10.73 5.14
C ILE A 58 -0.90 9.92 4.76
N VAL A 59 -1.31 8.98 5.60
CA VAL A 59 -2.51 8.17 5.41
C VAL A 59 -3.59 8.71 6.35
N PRO A 60 -4.77 9.14 5.84
CA PRO A 60 -5.86 9.58 6.70
C PRO A 60 -6.30 8.47 7.67
N GLY A 61 -6.61 8.82 8.92
CA GLY A 61 -7.01 7.84 9.95
C GLY A 61 -8.35 7.16 9.68
N ASP A 62 -9.17 7.72 8.80
CA ASP A 62 -10.44 7.18 8.30
C ASP A 62 -10.27 6.40 6.98
N PHE A 63 -9.05 6.31 6.44
CA PHE A 63 -8.74 5.62 5.20
C PHE A 63 -8.16 4.24 5.48
N ASN A 64 -8.80 3.19 4.94
CA ASN A 64 -8.25 1.84 4.94
C ASN A 64 -7.58 1.55 3.57
N PRO A 65 -6.26 1.35 3.50
CA PRO A 65 -5.54 1.06 2.26
C PRO A 65 -6.04 -0.17 1.50
N LEU A 66 -6.65 -1.14 2.21
CA LEU A 66 -7.17 -2.37 1.62
C LEU A 66 -8.57 -2.22 1.03
N VAL A 67 -9.28 -1.13 1.36
CA VAL A 67 -10.65 -0.89 0.92
C VAL A 67 -10.64 0.14 -0.21
N HIS A 68 -11.41 -0.13 -1.26
CA HIS A 68 -11.57 0.83 -2.35
C HIS A 68 -12.43 2.02 -1.87
N GLU A 69 -12.22 3.21 -2.44
CA GLU A 69 -12.91 4.45 -2.03
C GLU A 69 -14.43 4.39 -2.18
N SER A 70 -14.93 3.47 -3.01
CA SER A 70 -16.36 3.20 -3.14
C SER A 70 -16.97 2.47 -1.94
N GLY A 71 -16.15 1.98 -1.00
CA GLY A 71 -16.56 1.18 0.17
C GLY A 71 -17.18 -0.19 -0.16
N SER A 72 -17.47 -0.45 -1.44
CA SER A 72 -18.25 -1.61 -1.90
C SER A 72 -17.38 -2.75 -2.41
N ARG A 73 -16.07 -2.50 -2.56
CA ARG A 73 -15.09 -3.49 -3.03
C ARG A 73 -13.76 -3.27 -2.35
N MET A 74 -12.92 -4.29 -2.40
CA MET A 74 -11.55 -4.19 -1.90
C MET A 74 -10.62 -3.68 -2.99
N ARG A 75 -9.51 -3.09 -2.55
CA ARG A 75 -8.47 -2.56 -3.43
C ARG A 75 -7.58 -3.70 -3.92
N THR A 76 -7.20 -3.65 -5.19
CA THR A 76 -6.18 -4.58 -5.72
C THR A 76 -4.77 -4.10 -5.39
N LEU A 77 -3.78 -5.00 -5.50
CA LEU A 77 -2.38 -4.61 -5.34
C LEU A 77 -1.99 -3.47 -6.31
N GLY A 78 -2.42 -3.53 -7.56
CA GLY A 78 -2.12 -2.50 -8.57
C GLY A 78 -2.72 -1.14 -8.24
N GLU A 79 -3.95 -1.12 -7.70
CA GLU A 79 -4.60 0.11 -7.24
C GLU A 79 -3.92 0.70 -6.00
N LEU A 80 -3.44 -0.14 -5.09
CA LEU A 80 -2.67 0.30 -3.92
C LEU A 80 -1.33 0.92 -4.33
N LYS A 81 -0.62 0.29 -5.26
CA LYS A 81 0.60 0.85 -5.86
C LYS A 81 0.35 2.19 -6.55
N ALA A 82 -0.72 2.27 -7.36
CA ALA A 82 -1.12 3.51 -8.02
C ALA A 82 -1.41 4.63 -7.02
N TRP A 83 -2.16 4.32 -5.95
CA TRP A 83 -2.46 5.26 -4.89
C TRP A 83 -1.19 5.70 -4.15
N ALA A 84 -0.32 4.78 -3.73
CA ALA A 84 0.92 5.09 -3.03
C ALA A 84 1.86 5.97 -3.88
N ARG A 85 1.92 5.75 -5.19
CA ARG A 85 2.64 6.61 -6.13
C ARG A 85 2.04 8.02 -6.21
N ALA A 86 0.72 8.15 -6.21
CA ALA A 86 0.04 9.43 -6.26
C ALA A 86 0.27 10.27 -4.98
N GLN A 87 0.49 9.62 -3.83
CA GLN A 87 0.77 10.29 -2.56
C GLN A 87 2.23 10.73 -2.40
N GLN A 88 3.15 10.20 -3.21
CA GLN A 88 4.52 10.69 -3.15
C GLN A 88 4.54 12.14 -3.61
N PRO A 89 5.29 13.02 -2.91
CA PRO A 89 5.50 14.36 -3.39
C PRO A 89 6.11 14.26 -4.78
N THR A 90 5.34 14.64 -5.80
CA THR A 90 5.92 14.95 -7.10
C THR A 90 6.99 15.96 -6.79
N THR A 91 8.23 15.70 -7.19
CA THR A 91 9.28 16.72 -7.23
C THR A 91 8.89 17.76 -8.29
N ALA A 92 7.78 18.45 -8.08
CA ALA A 92 7.35 19.63 -8.79
C ALA A 92 8.18 20.77 -8.20
N LYS A 93 9.38 20.89 -8.77
CA LYS A 93 10.08 22.14 -9.06
C LYS A 93 9.34 23.38 -8.53
N LYS A 94 9.60 23.80 -7.29
CA LYS A 94 9.42 25.21 -6.92
C LYS A 94 10.59 25.98 -7.51
N GLY A 95 10.43 26.38 -8.77
CA GLY A 95 11.11 27.56 -9.28
C GLY A 95 10.48 28.78 -8.61
N GLY A 96 11.34 29.64 -8.08
CA GLY A 96 11.03 30.91 -7.44
C GLY A 96 12.35 31.55 -7.08
#